data_AF-A0A1L8EBC0-F1
#
_entry.id   AF-A0A1L8EBC0-F1
#
_cell.length_a   1.000
_cell.length_b   1.000
_cell.length_c   1.000
_cell.angle_alpha   90.00
_cell.angle_beta   90.00
_cell.angle_gamma   90.00
#
_symmetry.space_group_name_H-M   'P 1'
#
loop_
_entity.id
_entity.type
_entity.pdbx_description
1 polymer ?
#
loop_
_entity_poly.entity_id
_entity_poly.type
_entity_poly.pdbx_seq_one_letter_code
_entity_poly.pdbx_strand_id
1 'polypeptide(L)'
;MGIFKILLVAALVGMVIAEPQWYKSREGKKYLIEADQKYNWLAASQACSRRNLQLVEIKSEKKNEDLVHLLKSVFGRSTDLWLGANDEYNTNKDKHRPFYWSASGNRMDYNNWAQGGPNNANSNEHCAHICSKTANFEWNDLPCTKQIGYICEEQHAQNVHRNSLHEKSQKVLDITSKLFNSQQNEQHKSMEKINRIVNQVVKKNNEITRHLMRMQQNLEHNSNGDRDMKHPNRELKSYVEAALQTVRDMDAELQNASENMYNKFSKKFQEAQVSIEHILGNKNQL
;
A
#
# COMPACT_ATOMS: atom_id res chain seq x y z
N MET A 1 10.94 47.58 30.49
CA MET A 1 9.69 46.82 30.30
C MET A 1 9.71 45.82 29.13
N GLY A 2 10.47 46.04 28.05
CA GLY A 2 10.51 45.12 26.90
C GLY A 2 11.25 43.78 27.15
N ILE A 3 12.38 43.82 27.85
CA ILE A 3 13.21 42.63 28.12
C ILE A 3 12.47 41.62 29.02
N PHE A 4 11.72 42.10 30.00
CA PHE A 4 10.92 41.27 30.90
C PHE A 4 9.79 40.54 30.17
N LYS A 5 9.17 41.15 29.15
CA LYS A 5 8.15 40.51 28.30
C LYS A 5 8.75 39.45 27.36
N ILE A 6 9.94 39.70 26.82
CA ILE A 6 10.65 38.72 25.96
C ILE A 6 11.08 37.49 26.78
N LEU A 7 11.58 37.69 28.01
CA LEU A 7 11.91 36.59 28.92
C LEU A 7 10.66 35.80 29.37
N LEU A 8 9.53 36.48 29.60
CA LEU A 8 8.26 35.82 29.90
C LEU A 8 7.73 35.01 28.71
N VAL A 9 7.86 35.51 27.47
CA VAL A 9 7.49 34.77 26.26
C VAL A 9 8.43 33.59 26.02
N ALA A 10 9.74 33.71 26.26
CA ALA A 10 10.67 32.58 26.19
C ALA A 10 10.39 31.53 27.28
N ALA A 11 10.00 31.93 28.49
CA ALA A 11 9.57 31.03 29.56
C ALA A 11 8.20 30.37 29.27
N LEU A 12 7.30 31.06 28.57
CA LEU A 12 5.99 30.53 28.13
C LEU A 12 6.11 29.62 26.90
N VAL A 13 7.02 29.90 25.96
CA VAL A 13 7.35 29.01 24.83
C VAL A 13 8.22 27.83 25.29
N GLY A 14 8.97 28.01 26.37
CA GLY A 14 9.63 26.96 27.14
C GLY A 14 8.70 26.16 28.05
N MET A 15 7.37 26.26 27.88
CA MET A 15 6.45 25.23 28.36
C MET A 15 6.66 23.95 27.54
N VAL A 16 7.75 23.26 27.90
CA VAL A 16 8.06 21.84 27.78
C VAL A 16 7.05 21.07 26.90
N ILE A 17 7.31 21.04 25.59
CA ILE A 17 6.88 19.89 24.81
C ILE A 17 7.79 18.76 25.28
N ALA A 18 7.34 17.98 26.27
CA ALA A 18 8.07 16.81 26.74
C ALA A 18 8.23 15.85 25.55
N GLU A 19 9.41 15.82 24.94
CA GLU A 19 9.69 14.89 23.86
C GLU A 19 9.67 13.47 24.43
N PRO A 20 8.91 12.55 23.83
CA PRO A 20 8.86 11.17 24.28
C PRO A 20 10.25 10.54 24.21
N GLN A 21 10.71 10.00 25.33
CA GLN A 21 12.04 9.40 25.41
C GLN A 21 12.03 8.00 24.78
N TRP A 22 12.83 7.85 23.72
CA TRP A 22 13.00 6.60 22.98
C TRP A 22 14.27 5.88 23.41
N TYR A 23 14.13 4.58 23.61
CA TYR A 23 15.19 3.71 24.03
C TYR A 23 15.34 2.55 23.06
N LYS A 24 16.56 2.07 22.88
CA LYS A 24 16.87 0.96 21.98
C LYS A 24 17.51 -0.17 22.78
N SER A 25 16.93 -1.37 22.68
CA SER A 25 17.46 -2.57 23.34
C SER A 25 18.69 -3.13 22.60
N ARG A 26 19.31 -4.18 23.15
CA ARG A 26 20.50 -4.80 22.54
C ARG A 26 20.16 -5.49 21.22
N GLU A 27 18.96 -6.06 21.12
CA GLU A 27 18.43 -6.62 19.87
C GLU A 27 17.95 -5.55 18.89
N GLY A 28 18.11 -4.27 19.23
CA GLY A 28 17.78 -3.14 18.39
C GLY A 28 16.28 -2.79 18.33
N LYS A 29 15.46 -3.38 19.21
CA LYS A 29 14.05 -3.01 19.35
C LYS A 29 13.94 -1.64 20.01
N LYS A 30 13.00 -0.83 19.53
CA LYS A 30 12.73 0.50 20.06
C LYS A 30 11.54 0.47 21.00
N TYR A 31 11.71 1.12 22.15
CA TYR A 31 10.68 1.29 23.17
C TYR A 31 10.54 2.76 23.49
N LEU A 32 9.30 3.22 23.67
CA LEU A 32 9.04 4.51 24.31
C LEU A 32 8.75 4.19 25.77
N ILE A 33 9.54 4.76 26.68
CA ILE A 33 9.39 4.52 28.11
C ILE A 33 9.08 5.85 28.79
N GLU A 34 7.86 5.95 29.33
CA GLU A 34 7.41 7.11 30.09
C GLU A 34 7.43 6.74 31.57
N ALA A 35 8.44 7.21 32.28
CA ALA A 35 8.63 6.92 33.71
C ALA A 35 8.24 8.10 34.61
N ASP A 36 8.19 9.33 34.09
CA ASP A 36 8.01 10.53 34.91
C ASP A 36 6.53 10.87 35.07
N GLN A 37 5.81 10.92 33.95
CA GLN A 37 4.38 11.18 33.94
C GLN A 37 3.60 9.91 34.29
N LYS A 38 2.61 10.05 35.18
CA LYS A 38 1.89 8.91 35.76
C LYS A 38 0.50 8.78 35.16
N TYR A 39 0.20 7.60 34.63
CA TYR A 39 -1.05 7.28 33.95
C TYR A 39 -1.67 6.02 34.55
N ASN A 40 -3.00 5.97 34.56
CA ASN A 40 -3.70 4.70 34.73
C ASN A 40 -3.51 3.83 33.49
N TRP A 41 -3.80 2.53 33.61
CA TRP A 41 -3.51 1.57 32.54
C TRP A 41 -4.21 1.93 31.22
N LEU A 42 -5.47 2.35 31.28
CA LEU A 42 -6.24 2.76 30.10
C LEU A 42 -5.63 4.00 29.43
N ALA A 43 -5.26 5.02 30.21
CA ALA A 43 -4.68 6.24 29.69
C ALA A 43 -3.26 6.00 29.12
N ALA A 44 -2.47 5.10 29.72
CA ALA A 44 -1.20 4.64 29.18
C ALA A 44 -1.37 3.92 27.84
N SER A 45 -2.36 3.01 27.75
CA SER A 45 -2.74 2.33 26.51
C SER A 45 -3.09 3.34 25.41
N GLN A 46 -3.96 4.30 25.72
CA GLN A 46 -4.32 5.38 24.79
C GLN A 46 -3.12 6.26 24.41
N ALA A 47 -2.21 6.54 25.33
CA ALA A 47 -1.02 7.33 25.07
C ALA A 47 -0.07 6.64 24.08
N CYS A 48 0.07 5.31 24.15
CA CYS A 48 0.76 4.52 23.13
C CYS A 48 0.00 4.56 21.80
N SER A 49 -1.32 4.31 21.80
CA SER A 49 -2.13 4.24 20.57
C SER A 49 -2.14 5.55 19.79
N ARG A 50 -2.20 6.72 20.45
CA ARG A 50 -2.12 8.04 19.81
C ARG A 50 -0.82 8.28 19.04
N ARG A 51 0.22 7.46 19.31
CA ARG A 51 1.52 7.50 18.64
C ARG A 51 1.73 6.34 17.66
N ASN A 52 0.66 5.62 17.30
CA ASN A 52 0.72 4.39 16.50
C ASN A 52 1.56 3.27 17.17
N LEU A 53 1.60 3.27 18.50
CA LEU A 53 2.26 2.26 19.32
C LEU A 53 1.23 1.44 20.10
N GLN A 54 1.70 0.44 20.83
CA GLN A 54 0.92 -0.34 21.79
C GLN A 54 1.68 -0.42 23.12
N LEU A 55 0.98 -0.67 24.23
CA LEU A 55 1.67 -1.12 25.44
C LEU A 55 2.43 -2.41 25.14
N VAL A 56 3.61 -2.56 25.73
CA VAL A 56 4.52 -3.68 25.42
C VAL A 56 3.90 -5.04 25.75
N GLU A 57 4.00 -5.98 24.81
CA GLU A 57 3.57 -7.37 24.97
C GLU A 57 4.78 -8.30 25.07
N ILE A 58 5.07 -8.83 26.25
CA ILE A 58 6.27 -9.65 26.46
C ILE A 58 5.91 -11.13 26.32
N LYS A 59 6.06 -11.67 25.10
CA LYS A 59 5.58 -13.01 24.73
C LYS A 59 6.63 -14.13 24.81
N SER A 60 7.85 -13.82 25.25
CA SER A 60 8.92 -14.81 25.39
C SER A 60 9.94 -14.37 26.44
N GLU A 61 10.62 -15.35 27.02
CA GLU A 61 11.74 -15.15 27.95
C GLU A 61 12.82 -14.25 27.36
N LYS A 62 13.24 -14.57 26.13
CA LYS A 62 14.22 -13.78 25.40
C LYS A 62 13.85 -12.29 25.29
N LYS A 63 12.58 -11.97 25.01
CA LYS A 63 12.12 -10.56 24.95
C LYS A 63 12.12 -9.92 26.34
N ASN A 64 11.74 -10.67 27.37
CA ASN A 64 11.79 -10.20 28.75
C ASN A 64 13.23 -9.85 29.15
N GLU A 65 14.19 -10.74 28.91
CA GLU A 65 15.60 -10.52 29.24
C GLU A 65 16.19 -9.29 28.55
N ASP A 66 15.96 -9.13 27.24
CA ASP A 66 16.43 -7.96 26.48
C ASP A 66 15.82 -6.65 27.00
N LEU A 67 14.52 -6.65 27.31
CA LEU A 67 13.85 -5.50 27.90
C LEU A 67 14.37 -5.21 29.32
N VAL A 68 14.55 -6.23 30.17
CA VAL A 68 15.09 -6.07 31.52
C VAL A 68 16.51 -5.53 31.47
N HIS A 69 17.36 -5.98 30.54
CA HIS A 69 18.68 -5.40 30.33
C HIS A 69 18.63 -3.92 29.98
N LEU A 70 17.71 -3.52 29.09
CA LEU A 70 17.49 -2.13 28.77
C LEU A 70 17.04 -1.33 30.00
N LEU A 71 16.03 -1.81 30.72
CA LEU A 71 15.50 -1.12 31.90
C LEU A 71 16.53 -1.00 33.02
N LYS A 72 17.38 -2.02 33.23
CA LYS A 72 18.54 -1.96 34.13
C LYS A 72 19.51 -0.86 33.72
N SER A 73 19.82 -0.72 32.43
CA SER A 73 20.72 0.35 31.96
C SER A 73 20.14 1.75 32.08
N VAL A 74 18.81 1.90 31.99
CA VAL A 74 18.12 3.20 32.04
C VAL A 74 17.87 3.64 33.48
N PHE A 75 17.39 2.73 34.34
CA PHE A 75 16.90 3.08 35.68
C PHE A 75 17.78 2.58 36.82
N GLY A 76 18.69 1.64 36.57
CA GLY A 76 19.53 0.99 37.59
C GLY A 76 18.79 0.02 38.51
N ARG A 77 17.49 0.25 38.77
CA ARG A 77 16.61 -0.55 39.62
C ARG A 77 15.20 -0.67 39.02
N SER A 78 14.43 -1.63 39.51
CA SER A 78 13.04 -1.83 39.09
C SER A 78 12.20 -0.57 39.33
N THR A 79 11.34 -0.25 38.37
CA THR A 79 10.46 0.92 38.35
C THR A 79 9.06 0.47 37.95
N ASP A 80 8.04 1.06 38.58
CA ASP A 80 6.64 0.71 38.28
C ASP A 80 6.23 1.19 36.88
N LEU A 81 6.08 0.24 35.96
CA LEU A 81 5.80 0.48 34.55
C LEU A 81 4.71 -0.46 34.05
N TRP A 82 3.62 0.09 33.49
CA TRP A 82 2.55 -0.69 32.88
C TRP A 82 3.03 -1.51 31.67
N LEU A 83 2.51 -2.73 31.60
CA LEU A 83 2.63 -3.64 30.47
C LEU A 83 1.28 -3.76 29.75
N GLY A 84 1.26 -4.35 28.55
CA GLY A 84 0.04 -4.47 27.75
C GLY A 84 -0.96 -5.53 28.23
N ALA A 85 -0.68 -6.25 29.30
CA ALA A 85 -1.50 -7.36 29.78
C ALA A 85 -2.53 -6.92 30.83
N ASN A 86 -3.74 -7.46 30.72
CA ASN A 86 -4.80 -7.32 31.71
C ASN A 86 -5.74 -8.54 31.69
N ASP A 87 -6.60 -8.64 32.70
CA ASP A 87 -7.66 -9.64 32.79
C ASP A 87 -9.00 -9.05 33.27
N GLU A 88 -9.19 -7.74 33.07
CA GLU A 88 -10.35 -6.97 33.55
C GLU A 88 -11.69 -7.62 33.17
N TYR A 89 -11.75 -8.21 31.96
CA TYR A 89 -12.95 -8.85 31.40
C TYR A 89 -13.08 -10.34 31.74
N ASN A 90 -12.23 -10.86 32.61
CA ASN A 90 -12.26 -12.26 33.00
C ASN A 90 -13.40 -12.53 34.00
N THR A 91 -14.12 -13.62 33.78
CA THR A 91 -15.18 -14.08 34.69
C THR A 91 -14.60 -14.77 35.92
N ASN A 92 -13.37 -15.29 35.84
CA ASN A 92 -12.66 -15.88 36.98
C ASN A 92 -11.87 -14.82 37.76
N LYS A 93 -11.93 -14.87 39.09
CA LYS A 93 -11.23 -13.95 40.01
C LYS A 93 -10.17 -14.66 40.88
N ASP A 94 -9.90 -15.95 40.63
CA ASP A 94 -8.86 -16.71 41.33
C ASP A 94 -7.43 -16.38 40.84
N LYS A 95 -6.42 -16.98 41.49
CA LYS A 95 -5.00 -16.80 41.16
C LYS A 95 -4.56 -17.44 39.83
N HIS A 96 -5.41 -18.26 39.21
CA HIS A 96 -5.15 -18.99 37.97
C HIS A 96 -5.88 -18.39 36.77
N ARG A 97 -6.58 -17.28 36.96
CA ARG A 97 -7.29 -16.55 35.90
C ARG A 97 -6.34 -16.17 34.75
N PRO A 98 -6.73 -16.37 33.49
CA PRO A 98 -5.90 -15.99 32.36
C PRO A 98 -5.80 -14.46 32.18
N PHE A 99 -4.59 -13.99 31.87
CA PHE A 99 -4.34 -12.65 31.37
C PHE A 99 -4.24 -12.66 29.84
N TYR A 100 -4.57 -11.53 29.24
CA TYR A 100 -4.56 -11.32 27.80
C TYR A 100 -3.76 -10.08 27.45
N TRP A 101 -3.03 -10.17 26.35
CA TRP A 101 -2.34 -9.02 25.77
C TRP A 101 -3.34 -8.15 25.01
N SER A 102 -3.49 -6.89 25.42
CA SER A 102 -4.55 -6.01 24.91
C SER A 102 -4.48 -5.68 23.43
N ALA A 103 -3.28 -5.60 22.83
CA ALA A 103 -3.14 -5.18 21.44
C ALA A 103 -3.32 -6.35 20.46
N SER A 104 -2.87 -7.55 20.83
CA SER A 104 -3.01 -8.76 20.02
C SER A 104 -4.24 -9.60 20.34
N GLY A 105 -4.84 -9.44 21.52
CA GLY A 105 -5.91 -10.29 22.03
C GLY A 105 -5.46 -11.69 22.46
N ASN A 106 -4.17 -12.00 22.35
CA ASN A 106 -3.66 -13.32 22.66
C ASN A 106 -3.63 -13.56 24.17
N ARG A 107 -3.96 -14.78 24.58
CA ARG A 107 -3.73 -15.26 25.95
C ARG A 107 -2.23 -15.19 26.29
N MET A 108 -1.91 -14.88 27.53
CA MET A 108 -0.54 -14.97 28.04
C MET A 108 -0.12 -16.42 28.27
N ASP A 109 0.89 -16.86 27.53
CA ASP A 109 1.54 -18.17 27.73
C ASP A 109 2.90 -18.06 28.43
N TYR A 110 3.64 -16.98 28.14
CA TYR A 110 4.83 -16.59 28.89
C TYR A 110 4.47 -15.55 29.96
N ASN A 111 5.13 -15.65 31.11
CA ASN A 111 5.07 -14.62 32.16
C ASN A 111 6.38 -14.56 32.94
N ASN A 112 6.61 -13.42 33.59
CA ASN A 112 7.69 -13.21 34.54
C ASN A 112 7.12 -12.72 35.89
N TRP A 113 6.03 -13.34 36.35
CA TRP A 113 5.38 -12.94 37.61
C TRP A 113 6.35 -13.07 38.79
N ALA A 114 6.31 -12.10 39.69
CA ALA A 114 6.98 -12.20 40.98
C ALA A 114 6.43 -13.38 41.78
N GLN A 115 7.22 -13.89 42.71
CA GLN A 115 6.81 -15.02 43.54
C GLN A 115 5.47 -14.74 44.24
N GLY A 116 4.49 -15.61 44.02
CA GLY A 116 3.14 -15.50 44.59
C GLY A 116 2.15 -14.67 43.77
N GLY A 117 2.57 -14.04 42.67
CA GLY A 117 1.71 -13.36 41.72
C GLY A 117 1.24 -14.25 40.54
N PRO A 118 0.17 -13.85 39.82
CA PRO A 118 -0.73 -12.74 40.16
C PRO A 118 -1.62 -13.14 41.35
N ASN A 119 -1.79 -12.24 42.33
CA ASN A 119 -2.47 -12.59 43.59
C ASN A 119 -3.87 -11.95 43.73
N ASN A 120 -4.25 -11.07 42.81
CA ASN A 120 -5.50 -10.32 42.82
C ASN A 120 -5.80 -9.67 44.17
N ALA A 121 -4.87 -8.90 44.74
CA ALA A 121 -5.05 -8.38 46.09
C ALA A 121 -6.33 -7.53 46.20
N ASN A 122 -7.10 -7.76 47.27
CA ASN A 122 -8.43 -7.14 47.46
C ASN A 122 -9.42 -7.37 46.31
N SER A 123 -9.19 -8.41 45.49
CA SER A 123 -10.00 -8.75 44.32
C SER A 123 -10.14 -7.62 43.29
N ASN A 124 -9.10 -6.78 43.14
CA ASN A 124 -9.13 -5.58 42.31
C ASN A 124 -7.81 -5.33 41.55
N GLU A 125 -6.99 -6.35 41.32
CA GLU A 125 -5.71 -6.21 40.60
C GLU A 125 -5.79 -6.91 39.24
N HIS A 126 -6.02 -6.12 38.20
CA HIS A 126 -6.39 -6.62 36.88
C HIS A 126 -5.42 -6.25 35.76
N CYS A 127 -4.40 -5.45 36.05
CA CYS A 127 -3.44 -4.96 35.05
C CYS A 127 -2.01 -5.32 35.43
N ALA A 128 -1.24 -5.81 34.47
CA ALA A 128 0.15 -6.24 34.68
C ALA A 128 1.11 -5.04 34.64
N HIS A 129 2.06 -5.00 35.57
CA HIS A 129 3.15 -4.04 35.57
C HIS A 129 4.47 -4.69 35.97
N ILE A 130 5.59 -4.06 35.60
CA ILE A 130 6.89 -4.32 36.23
C ILE A 130 6.85 -3.75 37.64
N CYS A 131 7.18 -4.54 38.65
CA CYS A 131 7.06 -4.14 40.05
C CYS A 131 8.36 -3.51 40.57
N SER A 132 8.30 -2.29 41.09
CA SER A 132 9.47 -1.59 41.65
C SER A 132 10.08 -2.27 42.89
N LYS A 133 9.31 -3.15 43.54
CA LYS A 133 9.74 -3.86 44.77
C LYS A 133 10.54 -5.12 44.50
N THR A 134 10.67 -5.54 43.24
CA THR A 134 11.37 -6.77 42.86
C THR A 134 12.79 -6.45 42.40
N ALA A 135 13.73 -7.38 42.60
CA ALA A 135 15.13 -7.14 42.28
C ALA A 135 15.45 -7.30 40.77
N ASN A 136 14.66 -8.09 40.04
CA ASN A 136 14.90 -8.44 38.64
C ASN A 136 13.73 -8.08 37.72
N PHE A 137 13.02 -6.99 38.01
CA PHE A 137 11.97 -6.44 37.16
C PHE A 137 10.82 -7.46 36.93
N GLU A 138 10.61 -8.36 37.89
CA GLU A 138 9.48 -9.30 37.89
C GLU A 138 8.16 -8.53 37.95
N TRP A 139 7.13 -9.14 37.38
CA TRP A 139 5.84 -8.51 37.16
C TRP A 139 4.91 -8.72 38.35
N ASN A 140 3.93 -7.85 38.51
CA ASN A 140 2.85 -7.99 39.46
C ASN A 140 1.54 -7.53 38.82
N ASP A 141 0.41 -8.02 39.30
CA ASP A 141 -0.90 -7.46 39.00
C ASP A 141 -1.20 -6.29 39.94
N LEU A 142 -1.79 -5.22 39.43
CA LEU A 142 -2.08 -3.99 40.18
C LEU A 142 -3.45 -3.44 39.74
N PRO A 143 -4.16 -2.67 40.58
CA PRO A 143 -5.42 -2.09 40.15
C PRO A 143 -5.17 -1.18 38.95
N CYS A 144 -5.91 -1.40 37.87
CA CYS A 144 -5.75 -0.69 36.60
C CYS A 144 -5.87 0.84 36.73
N THR A 145 -6.49 1.32 37.82
CA THR A 145 -6.67 2.73 38.17
C THR A 145 -5.42 3.40 38.76
N LYS A 146 -4.41 2.63 39.19
CA LYS A 146 -3.15 3.18 39.73
C LYS A 146 -2.41 4.01 38.70
N GLN A 147 -1.83 5.12 39.13
CA GLN A 147 -1.08 6.00 38.25
C GLN A 147 0.42 5.69 38.34
N ILE A 148 0.95 5.02 37.31
CA ILE A 148 2.38 4.67 37.20
C ILE A 148 2.91 4.98 35.78
N GLY A 149 4.20 4.73 35.54
CA GLY A 149 4.76 4.89 34.19
C GLY A 149 4.32 3.77 33.24
N TYR A 150 4.79 3.77 32.00
CA TYR A 150 4.43 2.75 31.02
C TYR A 150 5.50 2.55 29.94
N ILE A 151 5.43 1.39 29.28
CA ILE A 151 6.31 1.05 28.16
C ILE A 151 5.46 0.81 26.92
N CYS A 152 5.74 1.57 25.85
CA CYS A 152 5.19 1.31 24.53
C CYS A 152 6.19 0.61 23.62
N GLU A 153 5.67 -0.13 22.65
CA GLU A 153 6.39 -0.69 21.51
C GLU A 153 5.63 -0.49 20.20
N GLU A 154 6.29 -0.75 19.08
CA GLU A 154 5.62 -0.75 17.77
C GLU A 154 4.54 -1.84 17.68
N GLN A 155 3.44 -1.51 17.00
CA GLN A 155 2.33 -2.45 16.76
C GLN A 155 2.72 -3.54 15.75
N HIS A 156 3.41 -4.58 16.20
CA HIS A 156 4.00 -5.58 15.29
C HIS A 156 2.96 -6.25 14.38
N ALA A 157 1.83 -6.69 14.91
CA ALA A 157 0.78 -7.35 14.13
C ALA A 157 0.15 -6.41 13.07
N GLN A 158 -0.13 -5.16 13.45
CA GLN A 158 -0.68 -4.17 12.52
C GLN A 158 0.34 -3.75 11.46
N ASN A 159 1.62 -3.60 11.85
CA ASN A 159 2.70 -3.25 10.94
C ASN A 159 2.94 -4.36 9.91
N VAL A 160 2.93 -5.64 10.31
CA VAL A 160 3.06 -6.78 9.38
C VAL A 160 1.91 -6.78 8.37
N HIS A 161 0.66 -6.62 8.81
CA HIS A 161 -0.48 -6.56 7.91
C HIS A 161 -0.40 -5.36 6.96
N ARG A 162 -0.08 -4.17 7.47
CA ARG A 162 0.07 -2.95 6.68
C ARG A 162 1.18 -3.08 5.64
N ASN A 163 2.33 -3.64 6.02
CA ASN A 163 3.46 -3.85 5.11
C ASN A 163 3.11 -4.87 4.03
N SER A 164 2.44 -5.98 4.40
CA SER A 164 1.96 -6.97 3.43
C SER A 164 0.96 -6.37 2.44
N LEU A 165 0.00 -5.57 2.93
CA LEU A 165 -0.96 -4.89 2.08
C LEU A 165 -0.28 -3.87 1.15
N HIS A 166 0.67 -3.11 1.67
CA HIS A 166 1.45 -2.15 0.89
C HIS A 166 2.25 -2.86 -0.21
N GLU A 167 2.95 -3.95 0.12
CA GLU A 167 3.70 -4.74 -0.87
C GLU A 167 2.78 -5.31 -1.97
N LYS A 168 1.63 -5.87 -1.58
CA LYS A 168 0.62 -6.36 -2.54
C LYS A 168 0.11 -5.23 -3.43
N SER A 169 -0.20 -4.07 -2.85
CA SER A 169 -0.64 -2.88 -3.60
C SER A 169 0.41 -2.41 -4.59
N GLN A 170 1.69 -2.35 -4.21
CA GLN A 170 2.78 -1.96 -5.11
C GLN A 170 2.93 -2.94 -6.28
N LYS A 171 2.82 -4.25 -6.05
CA LYS A 171 2.87 -5.25 -7.11
C LYS A 171 1.70 -5.11 -8.09
N VAL A 172 0.49 -4.87 -7.59
CA VAL A 172 -0.68 -4.60 -8.44
C VAL A 172 -0.47 -3.34 -9.26
N LEU A 173 0.00 -2.24 -8.65
CA LEU A 173 0.30 -0.99 -9.36
C LEU A 173 1.35 -1.17 -10.46
N ASP A 174 2.41 -1.95 -10.21
CA ASP A 174 3.43 -2.28 -11.20
C ASP A 174 2.84 -3.06 -12.40
N ILE A 175 2.04 -4.09 -12.14
CA ILE A 175 1.37 -4.87 -13.20
C ILE A 175 0.42 -3.97 -14.00
N THR A 176 -0.39 -3.17 -13.33
CA THR A 176 -1.34 -2.24 -13.96
C THR A 176 -0.59 -1.20 -14.80
N SER A 177 0.51 -0.65 -14.30
CA SER A 177 1.36 0.29 -15.06
C SER A 177 1.97 -0.35 -16.30
N LYS A 178 2.52 -1.57 -16.18
CA LYS A 178 3.06 -2.33 -17.32
C LYS A 178 2.01 -2.64 -18.38
N LEU A 179 0.80 -3.01 -17.95
CA LEU A 179 -0.33 -3.25 -18.85
C LEU A 179 -0.71 -1.97 -19.60
N PHE A 180 -0.87 -0.85 -18.90
CA PHE A 180 -1.20 0.44 -19.51
C PHE A 180 -0.11 0.92 -20.48
N ASN A 181 1.16 0.86 -20.09
CA ASN A 181 2.28 1.24 -20.96
C ASN A 181 2.34 0.35 -22.20
N SER A 182 2.12 -0.96 -22.04
CA SER A 182 2.03 -1.86 -23.19
C SER A 182 0.86 -1.51 -24.11
N GLN A 183 -0.31 -1.16 -23.56
CA GLN A 183 -1.48 -0.79 -24.36
C GLN A 183 -1.23 0.50 -25.13
N GLN A 184 -0.66 1.51 -24.47
CA GLN A 184 -0.30 2.79 -25.10
C GLN A 184 0.70 2.60 -26.25
N ASN A 185 1.71 1.74 -26.06
CA ASN A 185 2.67 1.41 -27.11
C ASN A 185 2.03 0.72 -28.32
N GLU A 186 1.08 -0.18 -28.10
CA GLU A 186 0.36 -0.84 -29.21
C GLU A 186 -0.61 0.12 -29.89
N GLN A 187 -1.32 0.97 -29.15
CA GLN A 187 -2.13 2.05 -29.72
C GLN A 187 -1.29 3.01 -30.58
N HIS A 188 -0.08 3.35 -30.13
CA HIS A 188 0.83 4.20 -30.91
C HIS A 188 1.20 3.54 -32.25
N LYS A 189 1.59 2.27 -32.24
CA LYS A 189 1.89 1.51 -33.48
C LYS A 189 0.68 1.42 -34.41
N SER A 190 -0.51 1.20 -33.86
CA SER A 190 -1.75 1.18 -34.64
C SER A 190 -2.04 2.55 -35.27
N MET A 191 -1.81 3.64 -34.53
CA MET A 191 -1.95 5.00 -35.05
C MET A 191 -0.95 5.28 -36.18
N GLU A 192 0.30 4.81 -36.08
CA GLU A 192 1.27 4.93 -37.18
C GLU A 192 0.82 4.19 -38.43
N LYS A 193 0.26 2.98 -38.30
CA LYS A 193 -0.30 2.23 -39.44
C LYS A 193 -1.48 2.96 -40.07
N ILE A 194 -2.42 3.45 -39.26
CA ILE A 194 -3.57 4.23 -39.74
C ILE A 194 -3.08 5.46 -40.50
N ASN A 195 -2.10 6.20 -39.97
CA ASN A 195 -1.53 7.36 -40.66
C ASN A 195 -0.91 6.99 -42.02
N ARG A 196 -0.21 5.84 -42.13
CA ARG A 196 0.31 5.36 -43.41
C ARG A 196 -0.81 5.04 -44.40
N ILE A 197 -1.85 4.33 -43.96
CA ILE A 197 -3.02 3.99 -44.77
C ILE A 197 -3.71 5.27 -45.26
N VAL A 198 -4.00 6.22 -44.36
CA VAL A 198 -4.62 7.51 -44.71
C VAL A 198 -3.79 8.25 -45.77
N ASN A 199 -2.47 8.30 -45.61
CA ASN A 199 -1.59 8.95 -46.59
C ASN A 199 -1.64 8.25 -47.97
N GLN A 200 -1.72 6.93 -48.01
CA GLN A 200 -1.89 6.18 -49.26
C GLN A 200 -3.26 6.46 -49.91
N VAL A 201 -4.34 6.51 -49.12
CA VAL A 201 -5.68 6.86 -49.64
C VAL A 201 -5.66 8.25 -50.27
N VAL A 202 -5.12 9.25 -49.56
CA VAL A 202 -5.02 10.63 -50.06
C VAL A 202 -4.21 10.68 -51.36
N LYS A 203 -3.07 10.00 -51.41
CA LYS A 203 -2.24 9.93 -52.62
C LYS A 203 -3.01 9.32 -53.80
N LYS A 204 -3.71 8.20 -53.57
CA LYS A 204 -4.48 7.52 -54.61
C LYS A 204 -5.68 8.34 -55.07
N ASN A 205 -6.39 9.00 -54.15
CA ASN A 205 -7.47 9.92 -54.48
C ASN A 205 -6.98 11.05 -55.41
N ASN A 206 -5.83 11.64 -55.11
CA ASN A 206 -5.21 12.68 -55.96
C ASN A 206 -4.74 12.15 -57.33
N GLU A 207 -4.32 10.89 -57.43
CA GLU A 207 -4.00 10.25 -58.72
C GLU A 207 -5.27 10.05 -59.56
N ILE A 208 -6.36 9.57 -58.96
CA ILE A 208 -7.67 9.40 -59.61
C ILE A 208 -8.19 10.73 -60.12
N THR A 209 -8.20 11.78 -59.28
CA THR A 209 -8.66 13.12 -59.69
C THR A 209 -7.88 13.65 -60.89
N ARG A 210 -6.55 13.51 -60.89
CA ARG A 210 -5.71 13.93 -62.03
C ARG A 210 -6.00 13.13 -63.29
N HIS A 211 -6.25 11.84 -63.17
CA HIS A 211 -6.55 10.99 -64.32
C HIS A 211 -7.92 11.35 -64.92
N LEU A 212 -8.94 11.57 -64.08
CA LEU A 212 -10.26 12.04 -64.50
C LEU A 212 -10.18 13.39 -65.23
N MET A 213 -9.42 14.35 -64.70
CA MET A 213 -9.21 15.65 -65.36
C MET A 213 -8.58 15.51 -66.74
N ARG A 214 -7.57 14.65 -66.91
CA ARG A 214 -6.94 14.40 -68.22
C ARG A 214 -7.90 13.79 -69.22
N MET A 215 -8.72 12.83 -68.80
CA MET A 215 -9.73 12.25 -69.69
C MET A 215 -10.78 13.29 -70.10
N GLN A 216 -11.22 14.14 -69.16
CA GLN A 216 -12.16 15.22 -69.47
C GLN A 216 -11.57 16.21 -70.49
N GLN A 217 -10.32 16.65 -70.30
CA GLN A 217 -9.63 17.50 -71.28
C GLN A 217 -9.50 16.82 -72.66
N ASN A 218 -9.16 15.53 -72.70
CA ASN A 218 -9.07 14.78 -73.95
C ASN A 218 -10.43 14.65 -74.67
N LEU A 219 -11.53 14.57 -73.92
CA LEU A 219 -12.89 14.55 -74.47
C LEU A 219 -13.29 15.93 -75.02
N GLU A 220 -12.96 17.01 -74.31
CA GLU A 220 -13.22 18.39 -74.75
C GLU A 220 -12.41 18.77 -76.01
N HIS A 221 -11.19 18.24 -76.18
CA HIS A 221 -10.34 18.53 -77.33
C HIS A 221 -10.67 17.73 -78.61
N ASN A 222 -11.36 16.59 -78.48
CA ASN A 222 -11.66 15.67 -79.59
C ASN A 222 -13.10 15.78 -80.15
N SER A 223 -13.81 16.87 -79.88
CA SER A 223 -15.19 17.11 -80.37
C SER A 223 -15.34 17.25 -81.90
N ASN A 224 -14.29 17.06 -82.71
CA ASN A 224 -14.31 17.28 -84.16
C ASN A 224 -14.03 16.03 -85.04
N GLY A 225 -14.11 14.81 -84.51
CA GLY A 225 -13.93 13.63 -85.35
C GLY A 225 -14.48 12.34 -84.76
N ASP A 226 -15.43 11.74 -85.48
CA ASP A 226 -16.05 10.44 -85.23
C ASP A 226 -15.00 9.33 -85.08
N ARG A 227 -14.68 8.92 -83.83
CA ARG A 227 -13.95 7.67 -83.51
C ARG A 227 -14.32 7.07 -82.16
N ASP A 228 -14.12 5.75 -82.13
CA ASP A 228 -14.47 4.73 -81.13
C ASP A 228 -14.27 5.09 -79.64
N MET A 229 -15.39 5.25 -78.92
CA MET A 229 -15.48 5.45 -77.46
C MET A 229 -15.06 4.22 -76.63
N LYS A 230 -14.78 3.04 -77.22
CA LYS A 230 -14.44 1.83 -76.45
C LYS A 230 -13.10 1.90 -75.74
N HIS A 231 -12.08 2.55 -76.32
CA HIS A 231 -10.72 2.55 -75.76
C HIS A 231 -10.59 3.37 -74.47
N PRO A 232 -11.09 4.63 -74.39
CA PRO A 232 -11.03 5.43 -73.15
C PRO A 232 -11.84 4.79 -72.01
N ASN A 233 -12.96 4.14 -72.34
CA ASN A 233 -13.82 3.48 -71.36
C ASN A 233 -13.15 2.22 -70.77
N ARG A 234 -12.33 1.52 -71.57
CA ARG A 234 -11.55 0.35 -71.10
C ARG A 234 -10.39 0.75 -70.18
N GLU A 235 -9.71 1.86 -70.47
CA GLU A 235 -8.66 2.41 -69.61
C GLU A 235 -9.22 2.87 -68.26
N LEU A 236 -10.34 3.61 -68.28
CA LEU A 236 -11.00 4.05 -67.06
C LEU A 236 -11.46 2.86 -66.20
N LYS A 237 -12.05 1.84 -66.82
CA LYS A 237 -12.45 0.62 -66.13
C LYS A 237 -11.27 -0.07 -65.47
N SER A 238 -10.16 -0.26 -66.20
CA SER A 238 -8.94 -0.86 -65.65
C SER A 238 -8.35 -0.06 -64.48
N TYR A 239 -8.38 1.26 -64.57
CA TYR A 239 -7.88 2.15 -63.54
C TYR A 239 -8.75 2.12 -62.27
N VAL A 240 -10.08 2.14 -62.42
CA VAL A 240 -11.04 2.00 -61.32
C VAL A 240 -10.90 0.64 -60.64
N GLU A 241 -10.75 -0.44 -61.40
CA GLU A 241 -10.53 -1.79 -60.85
C GLU A 241 -9.25 -1.85 -60.01
N ALA A 242 -8.15 -1.25 -60.47
CA ALA A 242 -6.90 -1.19 -59.71
C ALA A 242 -7.01 -0.35 -58.42
N ALA A 243 -7.73 0.78 -58.49
CA ALA A 243 -7.99 1.62 -57.31
C ALA A 243 -8.88 0.89 -56.29
N LEU A 244 -9.92 0.20 -56.76
CA LEU A 244 -10.82 -0.59 -55.91
C LEU A 244 -10.08 -1.74 -55.23
N GLN A 245 -9.17 -2.41 -55.94
CA GLN A 245 -8.33 -3.45 -55.36
C GLN A 245 -7.41 -2.89 -54.27
N THR A 246 -6.79 -1.73 -54.52
CA THR A 246 -5.96 -1.06 -53.50
C THR A 246 -6.74 -0.77 -52.22
N VAL A 247 -7.98 -0.26 -52.35
CA VAL A 247 -8.85 0.01 -51.18
C VAL A 247 -9.19 -1.27 -50.42
N ARG A 248 -9.46 -2.38 -51.13
CA ARG A 248 -9.70 -3.69 -50.50
C ARG A 248 -8.48 -4.21 -49.74
N ASP A 249 -7.29 -4.09 -50.33
CA ASP A 249 -6.05 -4.51 -49.69
C ASP A 249 -5.78 -3.70 -48.41
N MET A 250 -6.07 -2.39 -48.45
CA MET A 250 -5.92 -1.50 -47.29
C MET A 250 -6.95 -1.78 -46.19
N ASP A 251 -8.20 -2.10 -46.55
CA ASP A 251 -9.23 -2.51 -45.58
C ASP A 251 -8.85 -3.83 -44.89
N ALA A 252 -8.35 -4.80 -45.66
CA ALA A 252 -7.85 -6.07 -45.12
C ALA A 252 -6.65 -5.86 -44.19
N GLU A 253 -5.71 -4.97 -44.52
CA GLU A 253 -4.58 -4.63 -43.66
C GLU A 253 -5.06 -3.98 -42.35
N LEU A 254 -6.04 -3.07 -42.42
CA LEU A 254 -6.61 -2.40 -41.26
C LEU A 254 -7.35 -3.37 -40.34
N GLN A 255 -8.16 -4.27 -40.89
CA GLN A 255 -8.88 -5.30 -40.13
C GLN A 255 -7.89 -6.23 -39.42
N ASN A 256 -6.87 -6.72 -40.14
CA ASN A 256 -5.84 -7.58 -39.58
C ASN A 256 -5.03 -6.85 -38.48
N ALA A 257 -4.74 -5.56 -38.64
CA ALA A 257 -4.06 -4.77 -37.62
C ALA A 257 -4.93 -4.60 -36.35
N SER A 258 -6.23 -4.34 -36.51
CA SER A 258 -7.18 -4.22 -35.41
C SER A 258 -7.32 -5.52 -34.62
N GLU A 259 -7.49 -6.64 -35.33
CA GLU A 259 -7.62 -7.97 -34.72
C GLU A 259 -6.36 -8.37 -33.96
N ASN A 260 -5.17 -8.17 -34.56
CA ASN A 260 -3.91 -8.43 -33.89
C ASN A 260 -3.71 -7.59 -32.62
N MET A 261 -4.10 -6.31 -32.66
CA MET A 261 -4.06 -5.44 -31.49
C MET A 261 -4.99 -5.95 -30.38
N TYR A 262 -6.24 -6.30 -30.72
CA TYR A 262 -7.21 -6.83 -29.78
C TYR A 262 -6.71 -8.14 -29.14
N ASN A 263 -6.26 -9.10 -29.95
CA ASN A 263 -5.78 -10.39 -29.47
C ASN A 263 -4.57 -10.24 -28.54
N LYS A 264 -3.64 -9.34 -28.88
CA LYS A 264 -2.46 -9.06 -28.05
C LYS A 264 -2.81 -8.38 -26.73
N PHE A 265 -3.73 -7.42 -26.75
CA PHE A 265 -4.21 -6.78 -25.54
C PHE A 265 -4.95 -7.76 -24.64
N SER A 266 -5.89 -8.52 -25.22
CA SER A 266 -6.69 -9.52 -24.51
C SER A 266 -5.80 -10.54 -23.79
N LYS A 267 -4.78 -11.07 -24.48
CA LYS A 267 -3.80 -11.97 -23.88
C LYS A 267 -3.06 -11.35 -22.69
N LYS A 268 -2.54 -10.12 -22.85
CA LYS A 268 -1.82 -9.42 -21.77
C LYS A 268 -2.73 -9.06 -20.60
N PHE A 269 -3.98 -8.72 -20.88
CA PHE A 269 -4.98 -8.43 -19.87
C PHE A 269 -5.26 -9.69 -19.02
N GLN A 270 -5.44 -10.85 -19.67
CA GLN A 270 -5.63 -12.13 -18.99
C GLN A 270 -4.40 -12.49 -18.12
N GLU A 271 -3.19 -12.35 -18.65
CA GLU A 271 -1.94 -12.58 -17.90
C GLU A 271 -1.83 -11.67 -16.66
N ALA A 272 -2.18 -10.38 -16.82
CA ALA A 272 -2.21 -9.42 -15.73
C ALA A 272 -3.28 -9.77 -14.68
N GLN A 273 -4.46 -10.18 -15.12
CA GLN A 273 -5.55 -10.60 -14.23
C GLN A 273 -5.14 -11.79 -13.36
N VAL A 274 -4.59 -12.86 -13.97
CA VAL A 274 -4.11 -14.04 -13.23
C VAL A 274 -3.03 -13.67 -12.22
N SER A 275 -2.11 -12.77 -12.60
CA SER A 275 -1.04 -12.31 -11.71
C SER A 275 -1.60 -11.52 -10.52
N ILE A 276 -2.59 -10.65 -10.74
CA ILE A 276 -3.26 -9.88 -9.69
C ILE A 276 -4.03 -10.80 -8.75
N GLU A 277 -4.77 -11.78 -9.27
CA GLU A 277 -5.50 -12.77 -8.47
C GLU A 277 -4.56 -13.56 -7.55
N HIS A 278 -3.40 -13.95 -8.05
CA HIS A 278 -2.36 -14.62 -7.26
C HIS A 278 -1.82 -13.71 -6.14
N ILE A 279 -1.55 -12.43 -6.41
CA ILE A 279 -1.06 -11.45 -5.42
C ILE A 279 -2.09 -11.19 -4.32
N LEU A 280 -3.36 -11.02 -4.71
CA LEU A 280 -4.44 -10.74 -3.77
C LEU A 280 -4.82 -11.97 -2.94
N GLY A 281 -4.45 -13.17 -3.39
CA GLY A 281 -4.69 -14.42 -2.68
C GLY A 281 -6.15 -14.80 -2.72
N ASN A 282 -6.80 -14.65 -3.89
CA ASN A 282 -8.22 -14.98 -3.98
C ASN A 282 -8.44 -16.49 -3.81
N LYS A 283 -9.37 -16.79 -2.90
CA LYS A 283 -9.75 -18.09 -2.38
C LYS A 283 -10.75 -18.74 -3.33
N ASN A 284 -10.32 -19.73 -4.11
CA ASN A 284 -11.21 -20.80 -4.59
C ASN A 284 -11.05 -22.07 -3.73
N GLN A 285 -10.78 -21.90 -2.43
CA GLN A 285 -10.82 -22.93 -1.41
C GLN A 285 -11.39 -22.33 -0.12
N LEU A 286 -12.71 -22.24 -0.05
CA LEU A 286 -13.52 -22.28 1.16
C LEU A 286 -14.73 -23.17 0.84
#